data_AF-A0A6B3GSI2-F1
#
_entry.id   AF-A0A6B3GSI2-F1
#
_cell.length_a   1.000
_cell.length_b   1.000
_cell.length_c   1.000
_cell.angle_alpha   90.00
_cell.angle_beta   90.00
_cell.angle_gamma   90.00
#
_symmetry.space_group_name_H-M   'P 1'
#
loop_
_entity.id
_entity.type
_entity.pdbx_description
1 polymer ?
#
loop_
_entity_poly.entity_id
_entity_poly.type
_entity_poly.pdbx_seq_one_letter_code
_entity_poly.pdbx_strand_id
1 'polypeptide(L)' 'ISFWEPVVNRDWVVSQKPASACQPIPQTPQVELTGYYPETMCTRYGSGGEMTFTFEKFVKRTAPAGA' A
#
# COMPACT_ATOMS: atom_id res chain seq x y z
N ILE A 1 16.16 13.55 -2.74
CA ILE A 1 14.69 13.34 -2.82
C ILE A 1 14.38 12.25 -1.81
N SER A 2 13.64 12.57 -0.77
CA SER A 2 13.24 11.60 0.26
C SER A 2 11.73 11.55 0.25
N PHE A 3 11.15 10.38 0.05
CA PHE A 3 9.72 10.14 0.17
C PHE A 3 9.47 9.23 1.37
N TRP A 4 8.40 9.50 2.10
CA TRP A 4 7.93 8.68 3.21
C TRP A 4 6.71 7.90 2.72
N GLU A 5 6.89 6.63 2.37
CA GLU A 5 5.76 5.74 2.13
C GLU A 5 5.24 5.23 3.48
N PRO A 6 3.94 5.37 3.79
CA PRO A 6 3.37 4.70 4.93
C PRO A 6 3.26 3.20 4.60
N VAL A 7 4.33 2.45 4.87
CA VAL A 7 4.40 0.98 4.64
C VAL A 7 3.64 0.23 5.73
N VAL A 8 2.40 0.65 6.01
CA VAL A 8 1.52 0.10 7.03
C VAL A 8 1.89 0.54 8.45
N ASN A 9 0.90 1.10 9.17
CA ASN A 9 1.04 1.46 10.57
C ASN A 9 1.27 0.20 11.41
N ARG A 10 2.41 0.11 12.10
CA ARG A 10 2.79 -1.03 12.95
C ARG A 10 1.73 -1.34 14.01
N ASP A 11 1.18 -0.33 14.67
CA ASP A 11 0.20 -0.51 15.73
C ASP A 11 -1.11 -1.09 15.17
N TRP A 12 -1.52 -0.64 13.98
CA TRP A 12 -2.65 -1.23 13.25
C TRP A 12 -2.41 -2.70 12.91
N VAL A 13 -1.22 -3.06 12.40
CA VAL A 13 -0.88 -4.47 12.08
C VAL A 13 -0.96 -5.35 13.32
N VAL A 14 -0.33 -4.91 14.41
CA VAL A 14 -0.30 -5.66 15.67
C VAL A 14 -1.70 -5.79 16.26
N SER A 15 -2.53 -4.76 16.12
CA SER A 15 -3.91 -4.74 16.62
C SER A 15 -4.86 -5.59 15.79
N GLN A 16 -4.83 -5.48 14.46
CA GLN A 16 -5.79 -6.15 13.58
C GLN A 16 -5.38 -7.60 13.28
N LYS A 17 -4.07 -7.90 13.32
CA LYS A 17 -3.50 -9.19 12.90
C LYS A 17 -4.24 -9.75 11.68
N PRO A 18 -4.32 -8.98 10.57
CA PRO A 18 -5.22 -9.31 9.48
C PRO A 18 -4.90 -10.72 8.96
N ALA A 19 -5.84 -11.64 9.11
CA ALA A 19 -5.76 -12.97 8.49
C ALA A 19 -5.85 -12.89 6.96
N SER A 20 -6.31 -11.76 6.44
CA SER A 20 -6.55 -11.56 5.02
C SER A 20 -5.27 -11.21 4.27
N ALA A 21 -4.85 -12.15 3.42
CA ALA A 21 -3.59 -12.10 2.70
C ALA A 21 -3.49 -10.99 1.65
N CYS A 22 -4.61 -10.43 1.17
CA CYS A 22 -4.66 -9.32 0.19
C CYS A 22 -5.87 -8.43 0.45
N GLN A 23 -5.67 -7.12 0.48
CA GLN A 23 -6.69 -6.10 0.71
C GLN A 23 -6.56 -4.95 -0.30
N PRO A 24 -7.67 -4.36 -0.75
CA PRO A 24 -7.62 -3.17 -1.58
C PRO A 24 -7.03 -2.00 -0.79
N ILE A 25 -6.21 -1.18 -1.44
CA ILE A 25 -5.65 0.04 -0.87
C ILE A 25 -6.67 1.16 -1.08
N PRO A 26 -7.14 1.84 -0.02
CA PRO A 26 -7.99 3.03 -0.17
C PRO A 26 -7.33 4.05 -1.09
N GLN A 27 -7.98 4.37 -2.20
CA GLN A 27 -7.48 5.32 -3.18
C GLN A 27 -8.07 6.71 -2.92
N THR A 28 -7.24 7.73 -2.95
CA THR A 28 -7.69 9.12 -3.07
C THR A 28 -8.23 9.36 -4.48
N PRO A 29 -9.19 10.27 -4.71
CA PRO A 29 -9.67 10.59 -6.06
C PRO A 29 -8.59 11.20 -6.98
N GLN A 30 -7.62 11.91 -6.40
CA GLN A 30 -6.56 12.62 -7.12
C GLN A 30 -5.18 12.19 -6.60
N VAL A 31 -4.18 12.31 -7.48
CA VAL A 31 -2.77 12.08 -7.17
C VAL A 31 -1.98 13.35 -7.44
N GLU A 32 -0.94 13.58 -6.64
CA GLU A 32 -0.03 14.73 -6.78
C GLU A 32 0.88 14.56 -8.01
N LEU A 33 1.29 13.33 -8.32
CA LEU A 33 2.18 13.03 -9.43
C LEU A 33 1.55 12.01 -10.39
N THR A 34 1.84 12.16 -11.68
CA THR A 34 1.50 11.13 -12.66
C THR A 34 2.43 9.94 -12.47
N GLY A 35 1.88 8.74 -12.28
CA GLY A 35 2.68 7.57 -11.94
C GLY A 35 1.86 6.29 -11.85
N TYR A 36 2.54 5.21 -11.47
CA TYR A 36 1.91 3.92 -11.24
C TYR A 36 1.69 3.75 -9.73
N TYR A 37 0.43 3.55 -9.35
CA TYR A 37 0.01 3.42 -7.96
C TYR A 37 -0.59 2.03 -7.73
N PRO A 38 -0.24 1.33 -6.64
CA PRO A 38 -0.81 0.03 -6.35
C PRO A 38 -2.26 0.17 -5.88
N GLU A 39 -3.10 -0.77 -6.30
CA GLU A 39 -4.49 -0.86 -5.84
C GLU A 39 -4.69 -1.95 -4.79
N THR A 40 -3.72 -2.86 -4.64
CA THR A 40 -3.82 -4.00 -3.72
C THR A 40 -2.55 -4.13 -2.89
N MET A 41 -2.73 -4.37 -1.59
CA MET A 41 -1.66 -4.69 -0.66
C MET A 41 -1.92 -6.08 -0.09
N CYS A 42 -0.93 -6.94 -0.20
CA CYS A 42 -0.96 -8.28 0.34
C CYS A 42 -0.01 -8.41 1.53
N THR A 43 -0.45 -9.11 2.56
CA THR A 43 0.33 -9.40 3.76
C THR A 43 0.51 -10.91 3.87
N ARG A 44 1.74 -11.37 4.05
CA ARG A 44 2.05 -12.77 4.32
C ARG A 44 2.83 -12.88 5.62
N TYR A 45 2.49 -13.88 6.42
CA TYR A 45 3.22 -14.23 7.63
C TYR A 45 4.06 -15.49 7.36
N GLY A 46 5.36 -15.38 7.59
CA GLY A 46 6.30 -16.50 7.57
C GLY A 46 6.15 -17.37 8.81
N SER A 47 6.65 -18.60 8.74
CA SER A 47 6.63 -19.55 9.85
C SER A 47 7.49 -19.11 11.05
N GLY A 48 8.46 -18.22 10.84
CA GLY A 48 9.30 -17.63 11.89
C GLY A 48 8.74 -16.34 12.51
N GLY A 49 7.52 -15.94 12.15
CA GLY A 49 6.95 -14.65 12.54
C GLY A 49 7.43 -13.48 11.69
N GLU A 50 8.14 -13.75 10.57
CA GLU A 50 8.41 -12.72 9.58
C GLU A 50 7.11 -12.24 8.95
N MET A 51 7.09 -10.98 8.53
CA MET A 51 5.94 -10.39 7.86
C MET A 51 6.42 -9.72 6.59
N THR A 52 5.79 -10.09 5.47
CA THR A 52 6.08 -9.53 4.16
C THR A 52 4.85 -8.82 3.63
N PHE A 53 5.06 -7.60 3.11
CA PHE A 53 4.06 -6.87 2.35
C PHE A 53 4.42 -6.91 0.87
N THR A 54 3.43 -7.19 0.02
CA THR A 54 3.56 -7.02 -1.43
C THR A 54 2.50 -6.05 -1.93
N PHE A 55 2.91 -5.18 -2.85
CA PHE A 55 2.00 -4.28 -3.56
C PHE A 55 1.74 -4.84 -4.96
N GLU A 56 0.48 -4.88 -5.34
CA GLU A 56 0.02 -5.50 -6.58
C GLU A 56 -0.98 -4.60 -7.31
N LYS A 57 -1.21 -4.92 -8.58
CA LYS A 57 -2.14 -4.19 -9.47
C LYS A 57 -1.81 -2.71 -9.57
N PHE A 58 -0.64 -2.41 -10.12
CA PHE A 58 -0.24 -1.04 -10.36
C PHE A 58 -1.00 -0.46 -11.55
N VAL A 59 -1.75 0.61 -11.31
CA VAL A 59 -2.48 1.35 -12.35
C VAL A 59 -1.84 2.71 -12.56
N LYS A 60 -1.76 3.13 -13.82
CA LYS A 60 -1.26 4.47 -14.15
C LYS A 60 -2.34 5.50 -13.80
N ARG A 61 -1.99 6.47 -12.96
CA ARG A 61 -2.83 7.60 -12.60
C ARG A 61 -2.16 8.89 -13.06
N THR A 62 -2.98 9.85 -13.46
CA THR A 62 -2.52 11.15 -13.97
C THR A 62 -2.88 12.22 -12.95
N ALA A 63 -1.90 13.04 -12.59
CA ALA A 63 -2.13 14.20 -11.74
C ALA A 63 -2.98 15.27 -12.49
N PRO A 64 -3.81 16.05 -11.79
CA PRO A 64 -4.45 17.21 -12.39
C PRO A 64 -3.41 18.16 -12.99
N ALA A 65 -3.72 18.80 -14.11
CA ALA A 65 -2.81 19.78 -14.71
C ALA A 65 -2.57 20.95 -13.75
N GLY A 66 -1.32 21.22 -13.39
CA GLY A 66 -0.92 22.32 -12.50
C GLY A 66 -0.39 21.92 -11.11
N ALA A 67 -0.13 20.62 -10.87
CA ALA A 67 0.68 20.14 -9.75
C ALA A 67 2.20 20.30 -10.03
#